data_AF-A0A1Y2B8A3-F1
#
_entry.id   AF-A0A1Y2B8A3-F1
#
_cell.length_a   1.000
_cell.length_b   1.000
_cell.length_c   1.000
_cell.angle_alpha   90.00
_cell.angle_beta   90.00
_cell.angle_gamma   90.00
#
_symmetry.space_group_name_H-M   'P 1'
#
loop_
_entity.id
_entity.type
_entity.pdbx_description
1 polymer ?
#
loop_
_entity_poly.entity_id
_entity_poly.type
_entity_poly.pdbx_seq_one_letter_code
_entity_poly.pdbx_strand_id
1 'polypeptide(L)'
;MRKLHRSPPPHSLSLDDVTQRERKWAVWMTNFKQEERRTARPMLYIYASIRFHWLRLILYHALLDSPTHAASSSAVLARSVSHIIRAYTQAATDDRFLSSWPDLRRITTCGQLVFLLLDAGELVNDEAQELLTMVLELLRGLVTKCPMAEDVEKTITDLMRLSDLTAPRPAPPVELRVSGSASFPNVFDYSVLPAPDQWLCDLSIDSLMSDTYDFAA
;
A
#
# COMPACT_ATOMS: atom_id res chain seq x y z
N MET A 1 -34.16 -24.87 0.50
CA MET A 1 -33.28 -23.69 0.56
C MET A 1 -33.12 -23.24 2.01
N ARG A 2 -32.00 -23.59 2.66
CA ARG A 2 -31.71 -23.11 4.02
C ARG A 2 -31.24 -21.66 3.93
N LYS A 3 -31.94 -20.74 4.59
CA LYS A 3 -31.49 -19.37 4.79
C LYS A 3 -30.20 -19.44 5.59
N LEU A 4 -29.08 -19.06 4.99
CA LEU A 4 -27.83 -18.80 5.72
C LEU A 4 -28.09 -17.61 6.62
N HIS A 5 -28.44 -17.87 7.88
CA HIS A 5 -28.30 -16.87 8.93
C HIS A 5 -26.82 -16.54 9.03
N ARG A 6 -26.39 -15.46 8.35
CA ARG A 6 -25.15 -14.80 8.72
C ARG A 6 -25.38 -14.27 10.12
N SER A 7 -24.75 -14.90 11.11
CA SER A 7 -24.56 -14.30 12.42
C SER A 7 -24.00 -12.88 12.20
N PRO A 8 -24.45 -11.86 12.97
CA PRO A 8 -23.84 -10.54 12.91
C PRO A 8 -22.32 -10.69 13.10
N PRO A 9 -21.49 -9.97 12.34
CA PRO A 9 -20.05 -10.12 12.41
C PRO A 9 -19.58 -9.89 13.86
N PRO A 10 -18.67 -10.73 14.37
CA PRO A 10 -18.19 -10.63 15.74
C PRO A 10 -17.41 -9.32 15.89
N HIS A 11 -17.87 -8.47 16.81
CA HIS A 11 -17.26 -7.22 17.28
C HIS A 11 -16.87 -6.21 16.19
N SER A 12 -17.68 -5.14 16.05
CA SER A 12 -17.20 -3.89 15.44
C SER A 12 -15.92 -3.48 16.16
N LEU A 13 -14.79 -3.39 15.44
CA LEU A 13 -13.53 -2.89 15.99
C LEU A 13 -13.78 -1.55 16.68
N SER A 14 -13.48 -1.45 17.97
CA SER A 14 -13.61 -0.17 18.67
C SER A 14 -12.51 0.80 18.22
N LEU A 15 -12.74 2.10 18.37
CA LEU A 15 -11.70 3.11 18.10
C LEU A 15 -10.47 2.87 18.98
N ASP A 16 -10.67 2.41 20.23
CA ASP A 16 -9.58 2.12 21.16
C ASP A 16 -8.73 0.95 20.65
N ASP A 17 -9.35 -0.12 20.13
CA ASP A 17 -8.64 -1.25 19.52
C ASP A 17 -7.80 -0.80 18.32
N VAL A 18 -8.38 0.04 17.46
CA VAL A 18 -7.72 0.60 16.28
C VAL A 18 -6.51 1.44 16.70
N THR A 19 -6.71 2.39 17.61
CA THR A 19 -5.68 3.31 18.06
C THR A 19 -4.56 2.58 18.81
N GLN A 20 -4.90 1.58 19.63
CA GLN A 20 -3.91 0.78 20.33
C GLN A 20 -3.01 -0.01 19.37
N ARG A 21 -3.59 -0.61 18.32
CA ARG A 21 -2.83 -1.35 17.30
C ARG A 21 -1.93 -0.41 16.51
N GLU A 22 -2.48 0.71 16.02
CA GLU A 22 -1.71 1.71 15.28
C GLU A 22 -0.52 2.23 16.10
N ARG A 23 -0.74 2.53 17.38
CA ARG A 23 0.31 3.02 18.28
C ARG A 23 1.48 2.04 18.39
N LYS A 24 1.22 0.73 18.51
CA LYS A 24 2.27 -0.28 18.55
C LYS A 24 3.10 -0.29 17.26
N TRP A 25 2.43 -0.23 16.11
CA TRP A 25 3.09 -0.19 14.82
C TRP A 25 3.88 1.11 14.59
N ALA A 26 3.37 2.25 15.06
CA ALA A 26 4.04 3.54 14.95
C ALA A 26 5.33 3.60 15.79
N VAL A 27 5.31 3.02 17.00
CA VAL A 27 6.52 2.87 17.82
C VAL A 27 7.54 1.99 17.09
N TRP A 28 7.11 0.83 16.58
CA TRP A 28 7.98 -0.05 15.81
C TRP A 28 8.57 0.66 14.59
N MET A 29 7.76 1.39 13.82
CA MET A 29 8.20 2.13 12.63
C MET A 29 9.23 3.21 12.97
N THR A 30 9.06 3.89 14.11
CA THR A 30 9.99 4.91 14.58
C THR A 30 11.35 4.29 14.93
N ASN A 31 11.34 3.18 15.65
CA ASN A 31 12.56 2.44 16.01
C ASN A 31 13.24 1.88 14.75
N PHE A 32 12.46 1.29 13.84
CA PHE A 32 12.96 0.74 12.58
C PHE A 32 13.63 1.81 11.72
N LYS A 33 13.02 2.99 11.59
CA LYS A 33 13.61 4.13 10.89
C LYS A 33 14.96 4.56 11.48
N GLN A 34 15.06 4.55 12.81
CA GLN A 34 16.30 4.91 13.50
C GLN A 34 17.39 3.86 13.24
N GLU A 35 17.02 2.58 13.23
CA GLU A 35 17.96 1.47 12.99
C GLU A 35 18.44 1.41 11.53
N GLU A 36 17.55 1.63 10.56
CA GLU A 36 17.90 1.76 9.14
C GLU A 36 18.92 2.88 8.91
N ARG A 37 18.77 4.02 9.59
CA ARG A 37 19.72 5.14 9.52
C ARG A 37 21.09 4.77 10.07
N ARG A 38 21.17 3.89 11.07
CA ARG A 38 22.44 3.40 11.63
C ARG A 38 23.11 2.39 10.71
N THR A 39 22.32 1.50 10.12
CA THR A 39 22.82 0.38 9.30
C THR A 39 23.03 0.75 7.83
N ALA A 40 22.65 1.96 7.41
CA ALA A 40 22.75 2.47 6.04
C ALA A 40 22.07 1.57 4.99
N ARG A 41 20.95 0.93 5.37
CA ARG A 41 20.19 0.01 4.50
C ARG A 41 18.83 0.54 4.03
N PRO A 42 18.73 1.75 3.43
CA PRO A 42 17.47 2.48 3.23
C PRO A 42 16.35 1.76 2.46
N MET A 43 16.62 0.60 1.86
CA MET A 43 15.66 -0.20 1.11
C MET A 43 14.52 -0.74 1.96
N LEU A 44 14.81 -1.27 3.15
CA LEU A 44 13.79 -1.95 3.94
C LEU A 44 12.77 -0.95 4.51
N TYR A 45 13.20 0.28 4.77
CA TYR A 45 12.31 1.34 5.23
C TYR A 45 11.18 1.66 4.25
N ILE A 46 11.45 1.66 2.94
CA ILE A 46 10.42 1.95 1.93
C ILE A 46 9.32 0.87 1.96
N TYR A 47 9.72 -0.41 1.96
CA TYR A 47 8.78 -1.53 2.02
C TYR A 47 8.03 -1.60 3.35
N ALA A 48 8.73 -1.35 4.47
CA ALA A 48 8.10 -1.25 5.78
C ALA A 48 7.07 -0.11 5.82
N SER A 49 7.38 1.03 5.22
CA SER A 49 6.47 2.19 5.11
C SER A 49 5.22 1.84 4.31
N ILE A 50 5.37 1.22 3.13
CA ILE A 50 4.25 0.74 2.31
C ILE A 50 3.37 -0.20 3.14
N ARG A 51 3.98 -1.17 3.83
CA ARG A 51 3.25 -2.15 4.65
C ARG A 51 2.50 -1.49 5.81
N PHE A 52 3.14 -0.59 6.54
CA PHE A 52 2.54 0.14 7.65
C PHE A 52 1.32 0.94 7.18
N HIS A 53 1.46 1.71 6.10
CA HIS A 53 0.34 2.50 5.59
C HIS A 53 -0.76 1.61 4.99
N TRP A 54 -0.42 0.49 4.34
CA TRP A 54 -1.41 -0.47 3.86
C TRP A 54 -2.23 -1.07 5.00
N LEU A 55 -1.59 -1.41 6.12
CA LEU A 55 -2.29 -1.87 7.33
C LEU A 55 -3.20 -0.80 7.92
N ARG A 56 -2.77 0.47 7.91
CA ARG A 56 -3.62 1.59 8.34
C ARG A 56 -4.84 1.73 7.43
N LEU A 57 -4.71 1.55 6.12
CA LEU A 57 -5.87 1.56 5.22
C LEU A 57 -6.90 0.51 5.63
N ILE A 58 -6.45 -0.73 5.85
CA ILE A 58 -7.34 -1.83 6.27
C ILE A 58 -7.96 -1.55 7.64
N LEU A 59 -7.19 -1.00 8.58
CA LEU A 59 -7.66 -0.77 9.93
C LEU A 59 -8.71 0.36 10.01
N TYR A 60 -8.44 1.48 9.33
CA TYR A 60 -9.31 2.66 9.37
C TYR A 60 -10.51 2.56 8.41
N HIS A 61 -10.49 1.68 7.41
CA HIS A 61 -11.70 1.44 6.60
C HIS A 61 -12.87 0.97 7.47
N ALA A 62 -12.59 0.17 8.52
CA ALA A 62 -13.61 -0.40 9.38
C ALA A 62 -14.35 0.66 10.22
N LEU A 63 -13.82 1.89 10.28
CA LEU A 63 -14.39 3.01 11.01
C LEU A 63 -15.15 4.01 10.11
N LEU A 64 -15.15 3.81 8.79
CA LEU A 64 -15.81 4.74 7.86
C LEU A 64 -17.33 4.77 8.01
N ASP A 65 -17.94 3.67 8.42
CA ASP A 65 -19.39 3.60 8.67
C ASP A 65 -19.79 4.22 10.01
N SER A 66 -18.81 4.58 10.86
CA SER A 66 -19.08 5.19 12.17
C SER A 66 -19.24 6.70 12.03
N PRO A 67 -20.42 7.28 12.33
CA PRO A 67 -20.66 8.72 12.20
C PRO A 67 -19.69 9.57 13.01
N THR A 68 -19.23 9.05 14.15
CA THR A 68 -18.34 9.76 15.08
C THR A 68 -16.89 9.73 14.63
N HIS A 69 -16.49 8.78 13.79
CA HIS A 69 -15.08 8.53 13.45
C HIS A 69 -14.78 8.60 11.95
N ALA A 70 -15.81 8.68 11.10
CA ALA A 70 -15.68 8.68 9.65
C ALA A 70 -14.72 9.77 9.17
N ALA A 71 -14.94 11.03 9.58
CA ALA A 71 -14.11 12.17 9.15
C ALA A 71 -12.63 11.99 9.54
N SER A 72 -12.33 11.67 10.80
CA SER A 72 -10.95 11.44 11.24
C SER A 72 -10.30 10.23 10.54
N SER A 73 -11.08 9.20 10.24
CA SER A 73 -10.59 8.00 9.56
C SER A 73 -10.29 8.29 8.10
N SER A 74 -11.17 9.00 7.42
CA SER A 74 -11.03 9.44 6.04
C SER A 74 -9.75 10.25 5.83
N ALA A 75 -9.46 11.21 6.71
CA ALA A 75 -8.20 11.97 6.69
C ALA A 75 -6.94 11.09 6.90
N VAL A 76 -7.03 10.04 7.73
CA VAL A 76 -5.94 9.06 7.94
C VAL A 76 -5.75 8.19 6.71
N LEU A 77 -6.84 7.79 6.04
CA LEU A 77 -6.81 7.06 4.78
C LEU A 77 -6.14 7.90 3.69
N ALA A 78 -6.56 9.17 3.52
CA ALA A 78 -5.95 10.09 2.55
C ALA A 78 -4.44 10.16 2.71
N ARG A 79 -3.97 10.47 3.93
CA ARG A 79 -2.54 10.54 4.21
C ARG A 79 -1.82 9.21 3.94
N SER A 80 -2.45 8.08 4.28
CA SER A 80 -1.84 6.76 4.07
C SER A 80 -1.76 6.38 2.59
N VAL A 81 -2.78 6.71 1.78
CA VAL A 81 -2.75 6.55 0.33
C VAL A 81 -1.62 7.38 -0.27
N SER A 82 -1.50 8.66 0.08
CA SER A 82 -0.43 9.53 -0.41
C SER A 82 0.96 9.00 -0.08
N HIS A 83 1.15 8.47 1.14
CA HIS A 83 2.43 7.87 1.54
C HIS A 83 2.76 6.59 0.77
N ILE A 84 1.77 5.72 0.50
CA ILE A 84 2.00 4.49 -0.27
C ILE A 84 2.41 4.83 -1.70
N ILE A 85 1.67 5.72 -2.37
CA ILE A 85 1.96 6.12 -3.75
C ILE A 85 3.37 6.71 -3.85
N ARG A 86 3.69 7.69 -2.99
CA ARG A 86 5.02 8.32 -2.98
C ARG A 86 6.14 7.33 -2.63
N ALA A 87 5.91 6.37 -1.74
CA ALA A 87 6.89 5.34 -1.41
C ALA A 87 7.15 4.39 -2.59
N TYR A 88 6.11 4.04 -3.36
CA TYR A 88 6.29 3.29 -4.61
C TYR A 88 7.05 4.09 -5.66
N THR A 89 6.72 5.36 -5.85
CA THR A 89 7.46 6.25 -6.77
C THR A 89 8.93 6.33 -6.39
N GLN A 90 9.23 6.48 -5.09
CA GLN A 90 10.61 6.47 -4.59
C GLN A 90 11.30 5.13 -4.87
N ALA A 91 10.64 3.99 -4.63
CA ALA A 91 11.19 2.68 -4.95
C ALA A 91 11.49 2.53 -6.45
N ALA A 92 10.65 3.11 -7.30
CA ALA A 92 10.78 3.08 -8.75
C ALA A 92 11.95 3.95 -9.23
N THR A 93 12.12 5.15 -8.70
CA THR A 93 13.26 6.04 -9.02
C THR A 93 14.61 5.46 -8.57
N ASP A 94 14.63 4.70 -7.48
CA ASP A 94 15.84 4.08 -6.96
C ASP A 94 16.24 2.77 -7.69
N ASP A 95 15.57 2.40 -8.80
CA ASP A 95 15.70 1.12 -9.53
C ASP A 95 15.47 -0.13 -8.66
N ARG A 96 14.68 0.03 -7.60
CA ARG A 96 14.42 -1.01 -6.58
C ARG A 96 13.02 -1.58 -6.67
N PHE A 97 12.23 -1.12 -7.62
CA PHE A 97 10.85 -1.54 -7.80
C PHE A 97 10.78 -2.91 -8.48
N LEU A 98 10.53 -3.94 -7.67
CA LEU A 98 10.28 -5.30 -8.15
C LEU A 98 8.83 -5.40 -8.61
N SER A 99 8.62 -5.16 -9.90
CA SER A 99 7.30 -5.22 -10.52
C SER A 99 6.62 -6.58 -10.27
N SER A 100 5.59 -6.60 -9.42
CA SER A 100 4.87 -7.81 -9.01
C SER A 100 3.34 -7.62 -9.01
N TRP A 101 2.59 -8.73 -9.09
CA TRP A 101 1.12 -8.69 -9.02
C TRP A 101 0.57 -8.06 -7.72
N PRO A 102 1.13 -8.34 -6.53
CA PRO A 102 0.76 -7.64 -5.31
C PRO A 102 0.95 -6.12 -5.37
N ASP A 103 1.99 -5.65 -6.06
CA ASP A 103 2.22 -4.21 -6.24
C ASP A 103 1.20 -3.59 -7.17
N LEU A 104 0.88 -4.24 -8.30
CA LEU A 104 -0.20 -3.81 -9.17
C LEU A 104 -1.52 -3.65 -8.40
N ARG A 105 -1.89 -4.64 -7.58
CA ARG A 105 -3.11 -4.57 -6.77
C ARG A 105 -3.12 -3.36 -5.84
N ARG A 106 -2.02 -3.12 -5.12
CA ARG A 106 -1.93 -2.01 -4.16
C ARG A 106 -1.93 -0.66 -4.85
N ILE A 107 -1.16 -0.49 -5.91
CA ILE A 107 -1.11 0.74 -6.72
C ILE A 107 -2.49 1.04 -7.31
N THR A 108 -3.16 0.02 -7.88
CA THR A 108 -4.52 0.16 -8.40
C THR A 108 -5.51 0.56 -7.32
N THR A 109 -5.47 -0.10 -6.16
CA THR A 109 -6.35 0.21 -5.02
C THR A 109 -6.12 1.62 -4.52
N CYS A 110 -4.86 2.05 -4.39
CA CYS A 110 -4.53 3.42 -4.00
C CYS A 110 -5.02 4.44 -5.03
N GLY A 111 -4.88 4.18 -6.34
CA GLY A 111 -5.44 5.04 -7.39
C GLY A 111 -6.96 5.19 -7.29
N GLN A 112 -7.67 4.09 -7.07
CA GLN A 112 -9.13 4.11 -6.85
C GLN A 112 -9.50 4.90 -5.58
N LEU A 113 -8.75 4.71 -4.50
CA LEU A 113 -8.99 5.45 -3.25
C LEU A 113 -8.74 6.95 -3.42
N VAL A 114 -7.79 7.39 -4.26
CA VAL A 114 -7.61 8.83 -4.52
C VAL A 114 -8.90 9.48 -5.06
N PHE A 115 -9.61 8.82 -5.98
CA PHE A 115 -10.91 9.33 -6.46
C PHE A 115 -11.96 9.40 -5.37
N LEU A 116 -12.07 8.35 -4.54
CA LEU A 116 -13.03 8.32 -3.44
C LEU A 116 -12.74 9.38 -2.38
N LEU A 117 -11.47 9.62 -2.09
CA LEU A 117 -11.02 10.62 -1.12
C LEU A 117 -11.15 12.06 -1.66
N LEU A 118 -11.00 12.24 -2.96
CA LEU A 118 -11.31 13.50 -3.64
C LEU A 118 -12.81 13.82 -3.55
N ASP A 119 -13.67 12.85 -3.85
CA ASP A 119 -15.12 12.99 -3.74
C ASP A 119 -15.57 13.29 -2.29
N ALA A 120 -14.90 12.65 -1.32
CA ALA A 120 -15.12 12.92 0.10
C ALA A 120 -14.57 14.29 0.59
N GLY A 121 -13.83 15.03 -0.24
CA GLY A 121 -13.24 16.32 0.10
C GLY A 121 -12.00 16.25 1.00
N GLU A 122 -11.39 15.07 1.16
CA GLU A 122 -10.14 14.90 1.92
C GLU A 122 -8.91 15.29 1.11
N LEU A 123 -9.01 15.26 -0.21
CA LEU A 123 -7.97 15.68 -1.14
C LEU A 123 -8.50 16.86 -1.95
N VAL A 124 -7.60 17.80 -2.26
CA VAL A 124 -7.88 18.86 -3.24
C VAL A 124 -7.50 18.39 -4.64
N ASN A 125 -8.07 19.01 -5.68
CA ASN A 125 -7.85 18.62 -7.09
C ASN A 125 -6.36 18.52 -7.46
N ASP A 126 -5.55 19.49 -7.07
CA ASP A 126 -4.11 19.50 -7.39
C ASP A 126 -3.37 18.32 -6.74
N GLU A 127 -3.69 18.00 -5.48
CA GLU A 127 -3.09 16.87 -4.78
C GLU A 127 -3.54 15.53 -5.39
N ALA A 128 -4.83 15.39 -5.69
CA ALA A 128 -5.36 14.19 -6.34
C ALA A 128 -4.74 13.99 -7.73
N GLN A 129 -4.59 15.06 -8.50
CA GLN A 129 -3.95 15.03 -9.82
C GLN A 129 -2.47 14.63 -9.71
N GLU A 130 -1.72 15.18 -8.77
CA GLU A 130 -0.32 14.81 -8.51
C GLU A 130 -0.19 13.30 -8.18
N LEU A 131 -1.06 12.79 -7.30
CA LEU A 131 -1.02 11.39 -6.90
C LEU A 131 -1.41 10.44 -8.04
N LEU A 132 -2.46 10.76 -8.80
CA LEU A 132 -2.89 9.95 -9.93
C LEU A 132 -1.87 9.95 -11.08
N THR A 133 -1.16 11.07 -11.27
CA THR A 133 -0.02 11.15 -12.18
C THR A 133 1.05 10.12 -11.83
N MET A 134 1.45 10.07 -10.55
CA MET A 134 2.41 9.07 -10.07
C MET A 134 1.89 7.63 -10.26
N VAL A 135 0.59 7.40 -10.02
CA VAL A 135 -0.02 6.08 -10.24
C VAL A 135 0.07 5.66 -11.70
N LEU A 136 -0.21 6.55 -12.66
CA LEU A 136 -0.09 6.24 -14.09
C LEU A 136 1.35 5.90 -14.47
N GLU A 137 2.34 6.62 -13.94
CA GLU A 137 3.77 6.32 -14.18
C GLU A 137 4.16 4.94 -13.63
N LEU A 138 3.72 4.60 -12.41
CA LEU A 138 3.96 3.30 -11.80
C LEU A 138 3.31 2.16 -12.61
N LEU A 139 2.08 2.37 -13.11
CA LEU A 139 1.37 1.37 -13.92
C LEU A 139 2.09 1.11 -15.25
N ARG A 140 2.56 2.14 -15.94
CA ARG A 140 3.38 2.00 -17.16
C ARG A 140 4.62 1.16 -16.91
N GLY A 141 5.27 1.36 -15.76
CA GLY A 141 6.40 0.56 -15.32
C GLY A 141 6.10 -0.92 -15.12
N LEU A 142 4.87 -1.23 -14.69
CA LEU A 142 4.42 -2.59 -14.41
C LEU A 142 4.05 -3.40 -15.66
N VAL A 143 3.71 -2.75 -16.79
CA VAL A 143 3.16 -3.41 -18.00
C VAL A 143 4.02 -4.60 -18.45
N THR A 144 5.34 -4.47 -18.41
CA THR A 144 6.27 -5.52 -18.86
C THR A 144 6.17 -6.83 -18.06
N LYS A 145 5.78 -6.76 -16.78
CA LYS A 145 5.64 -7.91 -15.88
C LYS A 145 4.19 -8.27 -15.58
N CYS A 146 3.31 -7.28 -15.63
CA CYS A 146 1.89 -7.39 -15.37
C CYS A 146 1.12 -6.70 -16.50
N PRO A 147 0.84 -7.38 -17.63
CA PRO A 147 0.19 -6.77 -18.79
C PRO A 147 -1.17 -6.10 -18.47
N MET A 148 -1.90 -6.62 -17.48
CA MET A 148 -3.14 -6.00 -16.99
C MET A 148 -2.97 -4.57 -16.47
N ALA A 149 -1.74 -4.13 -16.19
CA ALA A 149 -1.47 -2.74 -15.79
C ALA A 149 -1.86 -1.74 -16.90
N GLU A 150 -1.83 -2.14 -18.18
CA GLU A 150 -2.25 -1.31 -19.31
C GLU A 150 -3.76 -1.00 -19.25
N ASP A 151 -4.59 -2.01 -18.99
CA ASP A 151 -6.04 -1.85 -18.84
C ASP A 151 -6.38 -0.95 -17.64
N VAL A 152 -5.63 -1.11 -16.55
CA VAL A 152 -5.79 -0.28 -15.35
C VAL A 152 -5.36 1.16 -15.63
N GLU A 153 -4.23 1.38 -16.29
CA GLU A 153 -3.74 2.71 -16.67
C GLU A 153 -4.80 3.45 -17.50
N LYS A 154 -5.37 2.77 -18.50
CA LYS A 154 -6.44 3.32 -19.33
C LYS A 154 -7.66 3.69 -18.50
N THR A 155 -8.09 2.78 -17.61
CA THR A 155 -9.24 3.01 -16.73
C THR A 155 -9.03 4.23 -15.83
N ILE A 156 -7.86 4.36 -15.19
CA ILE A 156 -7.54 5.51 -14.35
C ILE A 156 -7.48 6.80 -15.18
N THR A 157 -6.90 6.75 -16.38
CA THR A 157 -6.85 7.91 -17.29
C THR A 157 -8.25 8.39 -17.68
N ASP A 158 -9.15 7.46 -17.98
CA ASP A 158 -10.54 7.80 -18.33
C ASP A 158 -11.29 8.37 -17.12
N LEU A 159 -11.07 7.83 -15.91
CA LEU A 159 -11.62 8.39 -14.67
C LEU A 159 -11.09 9.80 -14.38
N MET A 160 -9.78 10.05 -14.57
CA MET A 160 -9.22 11.40 -14.42
C MET A 160 -9.92 12.40 -15.32
N ARG A 161 -10.17 12.03 -16.59
CA ARG A 161 -10.90 12.89 -17.55
C ARG A 161 -12.35 13.14 -17.11
N LEU A 162 -13.03 12.13 -16.58
CA LEU A 162 -14.40 12.27 -16.07
C LEU A 162 -14.48 13.14 -14.82
N SER A 163 -13.43 13.17 -14.01
CA SER A 163 -13.31 14.01 -12.82
C SER A 163 -12.72 15.40 -13.10
N ASP A 164 -12.61 15.83 -14.37
CA ASP A 164 -11.97 17.09 -14.78
C ASP A 164 -10.53 17.27 -14.27
N LEU A 165 -9.83 16.17 -13.98
CA LEU A 165 -8.42 16.16 -13.61
C LEU A 165 -7.57 16.09 -14.88
N THR A 166 -6.56 16.95 -14.97
CA THR A 166 -5.68 16.95 -16.16
C THR A 166 -4.73 15.77 -16.07
N ALA A 167 -4.95 14.75 -16.91
CA ALA A 167 -3.96 13.70 -17.08
C ALA A 167 -2.65 14.31 -17.60
N PRO A 168 -1.49 13.96 -17.02
CA PRO A 168 -0.20 14.40 -17.55
C PRO A 168 -0.09 14.04 -19.02
N ARG A 169 0.48 14.96 -19.80
CA ARG A 169 1.00 14.60 -21.12
C ARG A 169 1.94 13.40 -20.92
N PRO A 170 1.78 12.29 -21.66
CA PRO A 170 2.64 11.13 -21.49
C PRO A 170 4.09 11.59 -21.65
N ALA A 171 4.84 11.54 -20.55
CA ALA A 171 6.29 11.67 -20.61
C ALA A 171 6.82 10.53 -21.50
N PRO A 172 7.94 10.73 -22.21
CA PRO A 172 8.63 9.59 -22.81
C PRO A 172 8.80 8.51 -21.73
N PRO A 173 8.61 7.23 -22.05
CA PRO A 173 8.69 6.16 -21.05
C PRO A 173 9.98 6.35 -20.27
N VAL A 174 9.86 6.66 -18.98
CA VAL A 174 10.97 6.52 -18.06
C VAL A 174 11.28 5.03 -18.15
N GLU A 175 12.40 4.68 -18.78
CA GLU A 175 12.92 3.33 -18.74
C GLU A 175 13.20 3.03 -17.28
N LEU A 176 12.19 2.53 -16.57
CA LEU A 176 12.36 1.91 -15.27
C LEU A 176 13.30 0.75 -15.52
N ARG A 177 14.57 0.93 -15.15
CA ARG A 177 15.57 -0.12 -15.29
C ARG A 177 15.24 -1.14 -14.23
N VAL A 178 14.42 -2.10 -14.63
CA VAL A 178 14.10 -3.27 -13.81
C VAL A 178 15.41 -4.02 -13.60
N SER A 179 16.06 -3.76 -12.47
CA SER A 179 17.29 -4.43 -12.11
C SER A 179 17.00 -5.93 -11.96
N GLY A 180 17.77 -6.75 -12.67
CA GLY A 180 17.51 -8.17 -12.82
C GLY A 180 17.41 -8.89 -11.48
N SER A 181 16.31 -9.63 -11.30
CA SER A 181 16.14 -10.80 -10.41
C SER A 181 17.01 -10.81 -9.15
N ALA A 182 16.91 -9.78 -8.31
CA ALA A 182 17.23 -9.98 -6.91
C ALA A 182 16.10 -10.84 -6.33
N SER A 183 16.41 -12.10 -6.02
CA SER A 183 15.50 -13.00 -5.31
C SER A 183 15.36 -12.49 -3.88
N PHE A 184 14.56 -11.43 -3.70
CA PHE A 184 14.09 -11.07 -2.37
C PHE A 184 13.08 -12.14 -1.96
N PRO A 185 13.23 -12.75 -0.78
CA PRO A 185 12.27 -13.72 -0.29
C PRO A 185 10.87 -13.11 -0.36
N ASN A 186 9.87 -13.96 -0.61
CA ASN A 186 8.46 -13.59 -0.62
C ASN A 186 7.99 -13.30 0.82
N VAL A 187 8.68 -12.40 1.55
CA VAL A 187 8.38 -11.94 2.92
C VAL A 187 7.04 -11.18 2.98
N PHE A 188 6.39 -11.05 1.83
CA PHE A 188 5.38 -10.07 1.51
C PHE A 188 4.22 -10.72 0.74
N ASP A 189 3.93 -12.00 0.99
CA ASP A 189 2.64 -12.58 0.60
C ASP A 189 1.52 -11.98 1.47
N TYR A 190 0.93 -10.89 0.97
CA TYR A 190 -0.16 -10.15 1.63
C TYR A 190 -1.55 -10.75 1.36
N SER A 191 -1.61 -11.92 0.71
CA SER A 191 -2.86 -12.65 0.41
C SER A 191 -3.46 -13.29 1.67
N VAL A 192 -2.64 -13.45 2.71
CA VAL A 192 -2.99 -14.08 3.98
C VAL A 192 -3.24 -12.98 5.02
N LEU A 193 -4.46 -12.90 5.54
CA LEU A 193 -4.70 -12.20 6.81
C LEU A 193 -3.83 -12.91 7.86
N PRO A 194 -2.91 -12.22 8.56
CA PRO A 194 -2.07 -12.88 9.55
C PRO A 194 -2.94 -13.54 10.60
N ALA A 195 -2.63 -14.78 10.96
CA ALA A 195 -3.32 -15.47 12.03
C ALA A 195 -3.23 -14.63 13.33
N PRO A 196 -4.24 -14.64 14.22
CA PRO A 196 -4.30 -13.76 15.41
C PRO A 196 -3.08 -13.84 16.35
N ASP A 197 -2.33 -14.92 16.26
CA ASP A 197 -1.14 -15.32 17.00
C ASP A 197 0.18 -14.97 16.29
N GLN A 198 0.19 -14.70 14.98
CA GLN A 198 1.38 -14.25 14.23
C GLN A 198 1.71 -12.76 14.41
N TRP A 199 0.94 -12.04 15.24
CA TRP A 199 1.19 -10.64 15.58
C TRP A 199 2.23 -10.46 16.70
N LEU A 200 2.69 -11.55 17.30
CA LEU A 200 3.74 -11.57 18.31
C LEU A 200 5.10 -11.79 17.63
N CYS A 201 5.80 -10.69 17.38
CA CYS A 201 7.24 -10.56 17.65
C CYS A 201 8.28 -11.54 17.05
N ASP A 202 8.03 -12.35 16.03
CA ASP A 202 9.09 -13.16 15.39
C ASP A 202 9.53 -12.65 14.00
N LEU A 203 9.66 -11.32 13.87
CA LEU A 203 10.58 -10.73 12.91
C LEU A 203 11.83 -10.28 13.66
N SER A 204 12.54 -11.24 14.25
CA SER A 204 13.96 -11.03 14.56
C SER A 204 14.65 -10.66 13.24
N ILE A 205 15.51 -9.64 13.28
CA ILE A 205 16.38 -9.25 12.17
C ILE A 205 17.16 -10.47 11.63
N ASP A 206 17.41 -11.48 12.48
CA ASP A 206 18.06 -12.74 12.11
C ASP A 206 17.21 -13.63 11.20
N SER A 207 15.87 -13.62 11.34
CA SER A 207 14.97 -14.40 10.47
C SER A 207 14.88 -13.84 9.04
N LEU A 208 15.21 -12.55 8.87
CA LEU A 208 15.32 -11.91 7.55
C LEU A 208 16.69 -12.13 6.90
N MET A 209 17.68 -12.62 7.66
CA MET A 209 19.09 -12.77 7.28
C MET A 209 19.55 -14.24 7.23
N SER A 210 18.73 -15.19 7.69
CA SER A 210 19.05 -16.62 7.78
C SER A 210 18.57 -17.39 6.54
N ASP A 211 19.42 -17.46 5.52
CA ASP A 211 19.28 -18.26 4.30
C ASP A 211 19.34 -19.79 4.54
N THR A 212 18.38 -20.37 5.28
CA THR A 212 18.22 -21.83 5.31
C THR A 212 16.75 -22.23 5.39
N TYR A 213 16.14 -22.42 4.22
CA TYR A 213 14.98 -23.31 4.10
C TYR A 213 15.49 -24.67 3.61
N ASP A 214 15.57 -25.62 4.54
CA ASP A 214 15.69 -27.05 4.22
C ASP A 214 14.41 -27.51 3.51
N PHE A 215 14.55 -27.91 2.26
CA PHE A 215 13.53 -28.71 1.60
C PHE A 215 13.68 -30.16 2.07
N ALA A 216 12.72 -30.63 2.88
CA ALA A 216 12.50 -32.04 3.09
C ALA A 216 11.17 -32.45 2.44
N ALA A 217 11.33 -33.38 1.48
CA ALA A 217 10.40 -34.21 0.71
C ALA A 217 8.90 -34.19 1.03
#